data_AF-A0A957UHI9-F1
#
_entry.id   AF-A0A957UHI9-F1
#
_cell.length_a   1.000
_cell.length_b   1.000
_cell.length_c   1.000
_cell.angle_alpha   90.00
_cell.angle_beta   90.00
_cell.angle_gamma   90.00
#
_symmetry.space_group_name_H-M   'P 1'
#
loop_
_entity.id
_entity.type
_entity.pdbx_description
1 polymer ?
#
loop_
_entity_poly.entity_id
_entity_poly.type
_entity_poly.pdbx_seq_one_letter_code
_entity_poly.pdbx_strand_id
1 'polypeptide(L)'
;MSHHLLLTLGLVCLILLATPDGSFSSPARQNDLPDVVRIYDIQGEGLATSFAKQRLNTMGVVTGVTATGFYLQDPLGDDKPQTSDGIFVYTRTRPALRMGDCLLLQDVYVQEFYEKTELSELSSRSLQPGNFCGTGQVQPEPVPLPQLALDPALAYERVEGMVVALPPFTGV
;
A
#
# COMPACT_ATOMS: atom_id res chain seq x y z
N MET A 1 -69.23 -19.78 37.90
CA MET A 1 -69.93 -18.61 37.30
C MET A 1 -68.84 -17.76 36.67
N SER A 2 -68.76 -17.44 35.39
CA SER A 2 -69.60 -17.63 34.21
C SER A 2 -68.71 -17.32 32.99
N HIS A 3 -69.07 -17.93 31.86
CA HIS A 3 -68.50 -17.81 30.52
C HIS A 3 -68.38 -16.39 29.96
N HIS A 4 -67.51 -16.18 28.95
CA HIS A 4 -67.74 -15.55 27.62
C HIS A 4 -66.37 -15.51 26.88
N LEU A 5 -66.02 -16.48 26.02
CA LEU A 5 -66.31 -16.54 24.57
C LEU A 5 -66.15 -15.19 23.85
N LEU A 6 -65.11 -15.03 23.02
CA LEU A 6 -65.27 -14.56 21.64
C LEU A 6 -64.06 -14.96 20.76
N LEU A 7 -64.39 -15.70 19.72
CA LEU A 7 -63.58 -16.08 18.57
C LEU A 7 -63.46 -14.85 17.63
N THR A 8 -62.27 -14.49 17.17
CA THR A 8 -62.13 -13.73 15.91
C THR A 8 -60.97 -14.27 15.07
N LEU A 9 -61.29 -14.41 13.79
CA LEU A 9 -60.52 -14.95 12.68
C LEU A 9 -59.21 -14.19 12.40
N GLY A 10 -58.16 -14.96 12.08
CA GLY A 10 -57.50 -14.87 10.77
C GLY A 10 -56.56 -13.70 10.52
N LEU A 11 -55.26 -13.95 10.67
CA LEU A 11 -54.26 -13.56 9.67
C LEU A 11 -53.00 -14.39 9.87
N VAL A 12 -52.82 -15.43 9.05
CA VAL A 12 -51.51 -16.05 8.84
C VAL A 12 -50.72 -15.06 7.98
N CYS A 13 -49.98 -14.16 8.63
CA CYS A 13 -48.96 -13.37 7.96
C CYS A 13 -47.66 -14.21 8.03
N LEU A 14 -47.43 -14.99 6.99
CA LEU A 14 -46.14 -15.64 6.74
C LEU A 14 -45.15 -14.52 6.36
N ILE A 15 -44.61 -13.84 7.36
CA ILE A 15 -43.47 -12.95 7.18
C ILE A 15 -42.27 -13.87 6.95
N LEU A 16 -41.90 -14.00 5.68
CA LEU A 16 -40.59 -14.46 5.27
C LEU A 16 -39.58 -13.49 5.90
N LEU A 17 -38.99 -13.85 7.04
CA LEU A 17 -37.78 -13.18 7.51
C LEU A 17 -36.68 -13.58 6.53
N ALA A 18 -36.59 -12.85 5.42
CA ALA A 18 -35.35 -12.75 4.68
C ALA A 18 -34.33 -12.24 5.69
N THR A 19 -33.42 -13.12 6.11
CA THR A 19 -32.18 -12.69 6.74
C THR A 19 -31.58 -11.67 5.78
N PRO A 20 -31.16 -10.47 6.22
CA PRO A 20 -30.25 -9.70 5.38
C PRO A 20 -29.06 -10.62 5.16
N ASP A 21 -28.86 -11.05 3.91
CA ASP A 21 -27.70 -11.82 3.51
C ASP A 21 -26.49 -11.01 3.94
N GLY A 22 -25.91 -11.41 5.07
CA GLY A 22 -24.61 -10.96 5.53
C GLY A 22 -23.59 -11.54 4.56
N SER A 23 -23.57 -10.99 3.35
CA SER A 23 -22.47 -11.13 2.42
C SER A 23 -21.29 -10.44 3.10
N PHE A 24 -20.53 -11.19 3.88
CA PHE A 24 -19.20 -10.79 4.25
C PHE A 24 -18.44 -10.68 2.94
N SER A 25 -18.30 -9.47 2.41
CA SER A 25 -17.35 -9.21 1.35
C SER A 25 -16.01 -9.71 1.83
N SER A 26 -15.44 -10.69 1.14
CA SER A 26 -14.05 -11.10 1.36
C SER A 26 -13.18 -9.85 1.40
N PRO A 27 -12.17 -9.78 2.29
CA PRO A 27 -11.26 -8.64 2.28
C PRO A 27 -10.69 -8.50 0.86
N ALA A 28 -10.71 -7.28 0.32
CA ALA A 28 -10.19 -7.01 -1.00
C ALA A 28 -8.74 -7.49 -1.08
N ARG A 29 -8.36 -8.24 -2.12
CA ARG A 29 -6.95 -8.51 -2.39
C ARG A 29 -6.34 -7.34 -3.15
N GLN A 30 -5.01 -7.25 -3.13
CA GLN A 30 -4.24 -6.25 -3.89
C GLN A 30 -4.66 -6.13 -5.37
N ASN A 31 -4.92 -7.25 -6.05
CA ASN A 31 -5.31 -7.25 -7.47
C ASN A 31 -6.78 -6.83 -7.70
N ASP A 32 -7.58 -6.69 -6.65
CA ASP A 32 -8.99 -6.31 -6.71
C ASP A 32 -9.20 -4.79 -6.52
N LEU A 33 -8.11 -4.02 -6.38
CA LEU A 33 -8.17 -2.55 -6.25
C LEU A 33 -8.13 -1.91 -7.66
N PRO A 34 -9.28 -1.55 -8.25
CA PRO A 34 -9.28 -0.81 -9.52
C PRO A 34 -8.55 0.53 -9.34
N ASP A 35 -7.90 0.99 -10.40
CA ASP A 35 -7.22 2.30 -10.47
C ASP A 35 -6.06 2.49 -9.48
N VAL A 36 -5.38 1.41 -9.10
CA VAL A 36 -4.14 1.43 -8.32
C VAL A 36 -2.95 1.14 -9.24
N VAL A 37 -1.98 2.06 -9.25
CA VAL A 37 -0.67 1.88 -9.92
C VAL A 37 0.31 1.29 -8.91
N ARG A 38 1.05 0.26 -9.32
CA ARG A 38 1.99 -0.45 -8.46
C ARG A 38 3.27 0.36 -8.31
N ILE A 39 3.97 0.23 -7.17
CA ILE A 39 5.11 1.11 -6.87
C ILE A 39 6.25 0.91 -7.88
N TYR A 40 6.51 -0.33 -8.32
CA TYR A 40 7.47 -0.63 -9.37
C TYR A 40 7.12 0.02 -10.73
N ASP A 41 5.83 0.18 -11.05
CA ASP A 41 5.41 0.90 -12.25
C ASP A 41 5.63 2.42 -12.09
N ILE A 42 5.40 2.95 -10.88
CA ILE A 42 5.66 4.37 -10.57
C ILE A 42 7.15 4.67 -10.69
N GLN A 43 8.02 3.83 -10.12
CA GLN A 43 9.47 4.00 -10.23
C GLN A 43 9.93 3.87 -11.69
N GLY A 44 9.52 2.79 -12.37
CA GLY A 44 9.96 2.50 -13.73
C GLY A 44 11.42 2.03 -13.79
N GLU A 45 11.89 1.76 -15.01
CA GLU A 45 13.23 1.19 -15.26
C GLU A 45 14.35 2.25 -15.41
N GLY A 46 13.99 3.54 -15.38
CA GLY A 46 14.91 4.65 -15.61
C GLY A 46 15.07 5.51 -14.37
N LEU A 47 15.99 6.48 -14.43
CA LEU A 47 16.28 7.43 -13.33
C LEU A 47 15.15 8.46 -13.08
N ALA A 48 14.03 8.35 -13.78
CA ALA A 48 12.91 9.26 -13.66
C ALA A 48 11.61 8.56 -14.04
N THR A 49 10.55 8.85 -13.30
CA THR A 49 9.24 8.24 -13.49
C THR A 49 8.53 8.75 -14.75
N SER A 50 7.84 7.85 -15.47
CA SER A 50 6.88 8.23 -16.53
C SER A 50 5.60 8.89 -15.97
N PHE A 51 5.39 8.83 -14.66
CA PHE A 51 4.24 9.41 -13.96
C PHE A 51 4.51 10.81 -13.41
N ALA A 52 5.67 11.42 -13.70
CA ALA A 52 6.00 12.74 -13.21
C ALA A 52 4.87 13.75 -13.49
N LYS A 53 4.52 14.53 -12.46
CA LYS A 53 3.45 15.54 -12.49
C LYS A 53 2.04 14.99 -12.67
N GLN A 54 1.83 13.70 -12.44
CA GLN A 54 0.51 13.08 -12.43
C GLN A 54 0.03 12.82 -11.00
N ARG A 55 -1.27 12.57 -10.89
CA ARG A 55 -1.92 12.12 -9.66
C ARG A 55 -2.47 10.72 -9.88
N LEU A 56 -2.24 9.83 -8.92
CA LEU A 56 -2.63 8.43 -9.00
C LEU A 56 -2.98 7.88 -7.62
N ASN A 57 -3.48 6.65 -7.59
CA ASN A 57 -3.57 5.86 -6.37
C ASN A 57 -2.49 4.79 -6.38
N THR A 58 -1.92 4.51 -5.22
CA THR A 58 -0.98 3.39 -5.04
C THR A 58 -1.21 2.73 -3.70
N MET A 59 -0.58 1.61 -3.43
CA MET A 59 -0.69 0.93 -2.15
C MET A 59 0.63 0.30 -1.74
N GLY A 60 0.82 0.12 -0.44
CA GLY A 60 1.99 -0.59 0.06
C GLY A 60 1.97 -0.80 1.56
N VAL A 61 3.07 -1.38 2.03
CA VAL A 61 3.39 -1.54 3.44
C VAL A 61 4.35 -0.43 3.85
N VAL A 62 4.08 0.21 4.99
CA VAL A 62 5.02 1.19 5.56
C VAL A 62 6.26 0.44 6.07
N THR A 63 7.43 0.76 5.52
CA THR A 63 8.71 0.12 5.88
C THR A 63 9.61 1.00 6.74
N GLY A 64 9.33 2.29 6.82
CA GLY A 64 10.05 3.23 7.69
C GLY A 64 9.30 4.54 7.85
N VAL A 65 9.45 5.22 8.99
CA VAL A 65 8.82 6.51 9.27
C VAL A 65 9.88 7.51 9.69
N THR A 66 9.90 8.68 9.03
CA THR A 66 10.91 9.73 9.24
C THR A 66 10.30 10.98 9.88
N ALA A 67 11.09 12.03 10.06
CA ALA A 67 10.61 13.31 10.58
C ALA A 67 9.69 14.07 9.62
N THR A 68 9.72 13.73 8.32
CA THR A 68 9.06 14.49 7.25
C THR A 68 8.22 13.62 6.31
N GLY A 69 8.18 12.31 6.52
CA GLY A 69 7.52 11.36 5.63
C GLY A 69 7.66 9.92 6.10
N PHE A 70 7.50 9.00 5.16
CA PHE A 70 7.63 7.56 5.38
C PHE A 70 8.01 6.85 4.08
N TYR A 71 8.55 5.64 4.22
CA TYR A 71 8.81 4.73 3.09
C TYR A 71 7.64 3.77 2.96
N LEU A 72 7.18 3.59 1.72
CA LEU A 72 6.12 2.68 1.35
C LEU A 72 6.70 1.68 0.34
N GLN A 73 6.46 0.39 0.54
CA GLN A 73 6.97 -0.64 -0.37
C GLN A 73 5.85 -1.58 -0.81
N ASP A 74 5.89 -1.99 -2.07
CA ASP A 74 4.97 -2.98 -2.60
C ASP A 74 5.16 -4.30 -1.84
N PRO A 75 4.10 -4.93 -1.31
CA PRO A 75 4.21 -6.15 -0.51
C PRO A 75 4.71 -7.37 -1.30
N LEU A 76 4.49 -7.40 -2.62
CA LEU A 76 4.88 -8.51 -3.48
C LEU A 76 6.07 -8.17 -4.37
N GLY A 77 6.21 -6.90 -4.73
CA GLY A 77 7.15 -6.45 -5.75
C GLY A 77 6.89 -7.07 -7.12
N ASP A 78 7.86 -6.94 -8.04
CA ASP A 78 7.81 -7.54 -9.37
C ASP A 78 9.01 -8.41 -9.75
N ASP A 79 9.94 -8.63 -8.82
CA ASP A 79 11.18 -9.38 -8.99
C ASP A 79 12.07 -8.87 -10.15
N LYS A 80 11.87 -7.65 -10.65
CA LYS A 80 12.68 -7.09 -11.72
C LYS A 80 13.81 -6.22 -11.14
N PRO A 81 15.08 -6.54 -11.46
CA PRO A 81 16.21 -5.78 -10.92
C PRO A 81 16.38 -4.39 -11.56
N GLN A 82 15.51 -3.99 -12.49
CA GLN A 82 15.53 -2.67 -13.12
C GLN A 82 14.60 -1.66 -12.44
N THR A 83 13.65 -2.12 -11.62
CA THR A 83 12.64 -1.30 -10.94
C THR A 83 12.83 -1.40 -9.43
N SER A 84 12.49 -0.32 -8.71
CA SER A 84 12.36 -0.37 -7.26
C SER A 84 10.92 -0.65 -6.84
N ASP A 85 10.74 -1.49 -5.83
CA ASP A 85 9.44 -1.72 -5.20
C ASP A 85 9.13 -0.72 -4.08
N GLY A 86 10.09 0.12 -3.72
CA GLY A 86 10.01 1.10 -2.64
C GLY A 86 9.83 2.52 -3.18
N ILE A 87 9.18 3.37 -2.39
CA ILE A 87 9.02 4.80 -2.68
C ILE A 87 8.95 5.61 -1.39
N PHE A 88 9.47 6.84 -1.44
CA PHE A 88 9.30 7.78 -0.34
C PHE A 88 8.01 8.60 -0.49
N VAL A 89 7.33 8.83 0.64
CA VAL A 89 6.11 9.62 0.70
C VAL A 89 6.33 10.80 1.64
N TYR A 90 6.34 12.00 1.07
CA TYR A 90 6.57 13.25 1.79
C TYR A 90 5.28 13.80 2.41
N THR A 91 5.29 14.05 3.72
CA THR A 91 4.15 14.53 4.50
C THR A 91 4.41 15.84 5.25
N ARG A 92 5.53 16.53 4.97
CA ARG A 92 6.04 17.75 5.65
C ARG A 92 6.43 17.58 7.12
N THR A 93 5.71 16.73 7.86
CA THR A 93 5.92 16.41 9.28
C THR A 93 5.77 14.92 9.49
N ARG A 94 6.27 14.40 10.61
CA ARG A 94 6.21 12.98 10.94
C ARG A 94 4.74 12.50 11.02
N PRO A 95 4.31 11.57 10.15
CA PRO A 95 2.95 11.05 10.21
C PRO A 95 2.80 10.07 11.39
N ALA A 96 1.57 9.91 11.88
CA ALA A 96 1.23 8.98 12.96
C ALA A 96 1.08 7.53 12.44
N LEU A 97 2.06 7.05 11.70
CA LEU A 97 2.13 5.71 11.10
C LEU A 97 3.14 4.83 11.82
N ARG A 98 3.04 3.52 11.62
CA ARG A 98 3.96 2.50 12.13
C ARG A 98 4.45 1.62 10.99
N MET A 99 5.64 1.06 11.14
CA MET A 99 6.12 0.02 10.23
C MET A 99 5.15 -1.17 10.26
N GLY A 100 4.84 -1.72 9.09
CA GLY A 100 3.85 -2.78 8.90
C GLY A 100 2.43 -2.28 8.64
N ASP A 101 2.15 -0.97 8.77
CA ASP A 101 0.85 -0.41 8.36
C ASP A 101 0.65 -0.62 6.86
N CYS A 102 -0.48 -1.22 6.47
CA CYS A 102 -0.88 -1.39 5.08
C CYS A 102 -1.76 -0.21 4.67
N LEU A 103 -1.36 0.51 3.62
CA LEU A 103 -2.01 1.74 3.19
C LEU A 103 -2.39 1.71 1.72
N LEU A 104 -3.57 2.25 1.42
CA LEU A 104 -3.97 2.73 0.11
C LEU A 104 -3.76 4.24 0.12
N LEU A 105 -2.89 4.72 -0.75
CA LEU A 105 -2.65 6.12 -1.00
C LEU A 105 -3.56 6.56 -2.14
N GLN A 106 -4.48 7.47 -1.86
CA GLN A 106 -5.40 8.01 -2.85
C GLN A 106 -5.03 9.43 -3.26
N ASP A 107 -5.12 9.70 -4.56
CA ASP A 107 -4.91 11.01 -5.16
C ASP A 107 -3.62 11.67 -4.63
N VAL A 108 -2.49 11.01 -4.88
CA VAL A 108 -1.15 11.48 -4.48
C VAL A 108 -0.37 11.96 -5.69
N TYR A 109 0.41 13.04 -5.52
CA TYR A 109 1.17 13.66 -6.60
C TYR A 109 2.54 13.00 -6.74
N VAL A 110 2.92 12.61 -7.96
CA VAL A 110 4.22 12.04 -8.26
C VAL A 110 5.17 13.14 -8.73
N GLN A 111 6.35 13.23 -8.13
CA GLN A 111 7.37 14.21 -8.51
C GLN A 111 8.79 13.64 -8.40
N GLU A 112 9.69 14.32 -9.10
CA GLU A 112 11.13 14.17 -8.91
C GLU A 112 11.63 15.21 -7.91
N PHE A 113 12.31 14.78 -6.86
CA PHE A 113 12.85 15.66 -5.85
C PHE A 113 14.18 15.13 -5.31
N TYR A 114 15.22 15.97 -5.33
CA TYR A 114 16.60 15.56 -5.01
C TYR A 114 17.07 14.31 -5.77
N GLU A 115 16.76 14.24 -7.07
CA GLU A 115 17.15 13.14 -7.96
C GLU A 115 16.52 11.79 -7.59
N LYS A 116 15.29 11.83 -7.05
CA LYS A 116 14.53 10.65 -6.61
C LYS A 116 13.05 10.81 -6.95
N THR A 117 12.39 9.69 -7.25
CA THR A 117 10.94 9.66 -7.37
C THR A 117 10.30 9.64 -5.98
N GLU A 118 9.39 10.58 -5.70
CA GLU A 118 8.64 10.61 -4.45
C GLU A 118 7.15 10.94 -4.66
N LEU A 119 6.33 10.53 -3.68
CA LEU A 119 4.92 10.88 -3.59
C LEU A 119 4.72 12.04 -2.61
N SER A 120 3.88 12.99 -2.98
CA SER A 120 3.68 14.21 -2.19
C SER A 120 2.26 14.77 -2.33
N GLU A 121 2.05 15.98 -1.80
CA GLU A 121 0.78 16.71 -1.82
C GLU A 121 -0.42 15.91 -1.29
N LEU A 122 -0.21 15.17 -0.20
CA LEU A 122 -1.27 14.41 0.43
C LEU A 122 -2.36 15.33 1.01
N SER A 123 -3.61 14.91 0.84
CA SER A 123 -4.77 15.48 1.52
C SER A 123 -5.10 14.70 2.81
N SER A 124 -6.04 15.21 3.61
CA SER A 124 -6.52 14.51 4.81
C SER A 124 -7.18 13.15 4.52
N ARG A 125 -7.50 12.85 3.25
CA ARG A 125 -8.13 11.60 2.82
C ARG A 125 -7.19 10.67 2.06
N SER A 126 -5.98 11.13 1.77
CA SER A 126 -5.04 10.38 0.93
C SER A 126 -4.54 9.11 1.60
N LEU A 127 -4.47 9.03 2.93
CA LEU A 127 -4.00 7.83 3.65
C LEU A 127 -5.18 6.99 4.13
N GLN A 128 -5.38 5.81 3.54
CA GLN A 128 -6.43 4.87 3.94
C GLN A 128 -5.82 3.55 4.41
N PRO A 129 -5.93 3.22 5.71
CA PRO A 129 -5.55 1.90 6.20
C PRO A 129 -6.35 0.79 5.52
N GLY A 130 -5.68 -0.31 5.21
CA GLY A 130 -6.29 -1.47 4.56
C GLY A 130 -5.72 -2.80 5.04
N ASN A 131 -6.22 -3.89 4.46
CA ASN A 131 -5.81 -5.27 4.77
C ASN A 131 -5.44 -6.09 3.51
N PHE A 132 -5.11 -5.40 2.41
CA PHE A 132 -4.76 -6.01 1.12
C PHE A 132 -3.26 -6.35 0.99
N CYS A 133 -2.42 -6.01 1.97
CA CYS A 133 -0.97 -6.28 1.97
C CYS A 133 -0.58 -7.63 2.62
N GLY A 134 -1.53 -8.56 2.80
CA GLY A 134 -1.26 -9.86 3.41
C GLY A 134 -0.75 -9.72 4.85
N THR A 135 0.48 -10.19 5.12
CA THR A 135 1.09 -10.16 6.47
C THR A 135 1.62 -8.79 6.88
N GLY A 136 1.63 -7.79 5.98
CA GLY A 136 2.25 -6.49 6.24
C GLY A 136 3.77 -6.58 6.40
N GLN A 137 4.38 -7.64 5.87
CA GLN A 137 5.83 -7.82 5.82
C GLN A 137 6.30 -7.85 4.37
N VAL A 138 7.42 -7.19 4.13
CA VAL A 138 8.15 -7.23 2.86
C VAL A 138 9.46 -7.98 3.07
N GLN A 139 9.91 -8.73 2.07
CA GLN A 139 11.21 -9.37 2.10
C GLN A 139 12.30 -8.31 1.84
N PRO A 140 13.35 -8.22 2.67
CA PRO A 140 14.47 -7.33 2.39
C PRO A 140 15.24 -7.73 1.12
N GLU A 141 15.43 -6.78 0.22
CA GLU A 141 16.15 -6.99 -1.03
C GLU A 141 17.67 -6.89 -0.82
N PRO A 142 18.49 -7.82 -1.31
CA PRO A 142 19.94 -7.69 -1.21
C PRO A 142 20.45 -6.41 -1.89
N VAL A 143 21.16 -5.57 -1.14
CA VAL A 143 21.76 -4.36 -1.73
C VAL A 143 22.94 -4.76 -2.63
N PRO A 144 23.06 -4.18 -3.85
CA PRO A 144 24.24 -4.35 -4.67
C PRO A 144 25.49 -3.85 -3.93
N LEU A 145 26.56 -4.64 -3.94
CA LEU A 145 27.83 -4.20 -3.37
C LEU A 145 28.44 -3.09 -4.24
N PRO A 146 29.03 -2.04 -3.64
CA PRO A 146 29.78 -1.05 -4.39
C PRO A 146 30.90 -1.73 -5.20
N GLN A 147 31.00 -1.40 -6.49
CA GLN A 147 32.11 -1.84 -7.35
C GLN A 147 32.74 -0.62 -8.02
N LEU A 148 34.04 -0.71 -8.29
CA LEU A 148 34.74 0.28 -9.10
C LEU A 148 34.11 0.36 -10.51
N ALA A 149 34.00 1.57 -11.05
CA ALA A 149 33.43 1.86 -12.36
C ALA A 149 31.93 1.56 -12.56
N LEU A 150 31.19 1.24 -11.50
CA LEU A 150 29.72 1.29 -11.53
C LEU A 150 29.24 2.71 -11.20
N ASP A 151 28.28 3.21 -11.97
CA ASP A 151 27.53 4.42 -11.63
C ASP A 151 26.63 4.12 -10.43
N PRO A 152 26.80 4.80 -9.28
CA PRO A 152 25.96 4.58 -8.11
C PRO A 152 24.47 4.83 -8.38
N ALA A 153 24.10 5.79 -9.23
CA ALA A 153 22.71 6.06 -9.52
C ALA A 153 22.06 4.82 -10.15
N LEU A 154 22.67 4.27 -11.21
CA LEU A 154 22.19 3.04 -11.85
C LEU A 154 22.25 1.80 -10.94
N ALA A 155 23.25 1.73 -10.06
CA ALA A 155 23.41 0.59 -9.16
C ALA A 155 22.36 0.57 -8.04
N TYR A 156 21.94 1.73 -7.56
CA TYR A 156 21.05 1.84 -6.41
C TYR A 156 19.61 2.24 -6.74
N GLU A 157 19.34 2.64 -7.98
CA GLU A 157 17.97 2.92 -8.46
C GLU A 157 17.03 1.75 -8.16
N ARG A 158 17.47 0.53 -8.46
CA ARG A 158 16.71 -0.71 -8.25
C ARG A 158 16.31 -1.04 -6.80
N VAL A 159 16.90 -0.35 -5.83
CA VAL A 159 16.61 -0.53 -4.40
C VAL A 159 16.21 0.79 -3.73
N GLU A 160 15.92 1.83 -4.52
CA GLU A 160 15.55 3.14 -3.99
C GLU A 160 14.32 3.05 -3.08
N GLY A 161 14.46 3.43 -1.81
CA GLY A 161 13.34 3.46 -0.86
C GLY A 161 12.86 2.09 -0.39
N MET A 162 13.50 0.99 -0.80
CA MET A 162 13.20 -0.35 -0.33
C MET A 162 13.86 -0.64 1.03
N VAL A 163 13.27 -1.55 1.80
CA VAL A 163 14.01 -2.25 2.85
C VAL A 163 15.03 -3.19 2.19
N VAL A 164 16.30 -3.03 2.57
CA VAL A 164 17.40 -3.81 1.99
C VAL A 164 18.08 -4.69 3.03
N ALA A 165 18.60 -5.83 2.58
CA ALA A 165 19.52 -6.67 3.34
C ALA A 165 20.97 -6.36 2.95
N LEU A 166 21.82 -6.20 3.95
CA LEU A 166 23.27 -6.22 3.73
C LEU A 166 23.74 -7.68 3.71
N PRO A 167 24.69 -8.04 2.82
CA PRO A 167 25.33 -9.35 2.92
C PRO A 167 26.02 -9.50 4.28
N PRO A 168 26.14 -10.74 4.80
CA PRO A 168 26.81 -10.97 6.07
C PRO A 168 28.26 -10.49 6.01
N PHE A 169 28.66 -9.73 7.02
CA PHE A 169 30.06 -9.38 7.20
C PHE A 169 30.82 -10.63 7.64
N THR A 170 31.71 -11.14 6.80
CA THR A 170 32.57 -12.28 7.12
C THR A 170 33.96 -11.77 7.51
N GLY A 171 34.53 -12.30 8.60
CA GLY A 171 35.92 -12.02 8.99
C GLY A 171 36.15 -10.74 9.80
N VAL A 172 35.13 -10.23 10.49
CA VAL A 172 35.27 -9.31 11.63
C VAL A 172 35.07 -10.04 12.95
#